data_AF-A0A6I2GMB7-F1
#
_entry.id   AF-A0A6I2GMB7-F1
#
_cell.length_a   1.000
_cell.length_b   1.000
_cell.length_c   1.000
_cell.angle_alpha   90.00
_cell.angle_beta   90.00
_cell.angle_gamma   90.00
#
_symmetry.space_group_name_H-M   'P 1'
#
loop_
_entity.id
_entity.type
_entity.pdbx_description
1 polymer ?
#
loop_
_entity_poly.entity_id
_entity_poly.type
_entity_poly.pdbx_seq_one_letter_code
_entity_poly.pdbx_strand_id
1 'polypeptide(L)'
;MLVLPATAHGAPPGDNSKDLAAFIAPESAASRVLPLATQNPKVGDDVWLVAEVRGGRSVGTHLHRARVVESKRTTLAYTFEDPTLELRATSGAPVVNAKGEVVGVNLGGGHQGDSLYGVAHPVQSVRAHLEGRGSAP
;
A
#
# COMPACT_ATOMS: atom_id res chain seq x y z
N MET A 1 21.53 12.44 8.89
CA MET A 1 21.45 10.97 8.76
C MET A 1 21.09 10.41 10.12
N LEU A 2 19.85 9.94 10.31
CA LEU A 2 19.43 9.31 11.56
C LEU A 2 19.84 7.83 11.49
N VAL A 3 20.78 7.41 12.32
CA VAL A 3 21.19 6.01 12.43
C VAL A 3 20.31 5.36 13.49
N LEU A 4 19.41 4.46 13.09
CA LEU A 4 18.65 3.64 14.02
C LEU A 4 19.47 2.40 14.38
N PRO A 5 19.78 2.15 15.67
CA PRO A 5 20.48 0.94 16.07
C PRO A 5 19.54 -0.25 15.87
N ALA A 6 20.00 -1.28 15.15
CA ALA A 6 19.27 -2.47 14.67
C ALA A 6 18.57 -2.35 13.29
N THR A 7 19.26 -1.80 12.29
CA THR A 7 18.85 -1.97 10.89
C THR A 7 18.85 -3.46 10.51
N ALA A 8 17.66 -4.03 10.37
CA ALA A 8 17.49 -5.32 9.70
C ALA A 8 18.04 -5.22 8.27
N HIS A 9 18.83 -6.21 7.86
CA HIS A 9 19.29 -6.36 6.48
C HIS A 9 18.12 -6.17 5.51
N GLY A 10 18.35 -5.37 4.46
CA GLY A 10 17.40 -5.18 3.37
C GLY A 10 16.92 -6.54 2.86
N ALA A 11 15.61 -6.65 2.63
CA ALA A 11 15.05 -7.88 2.10
C ALA A 11 15.58 -8.14 0.67
N PRO A 12 15.63 -9.40 0.21
CA PRO A 12 16.00 -9.70 -1.17
C PRO A 12 15.14 -8.91 -2.18
N PRO A 13 15.66 -8.62 -3.40
CA PRO A 13 14.85 -7.99 -4.45
C PRO A 13 13.53 -8.75 -4.67
N GLY A 14 12.41 -8.03 -4.65
CA GLY A 14 11.07 -8.60 -4.80
C GLY A 14 10.40 -9.06 -3.49
N ASP A 15 11.10 -9.00 -2.36
CA ASP A 15 10.50 -9.18 -1.03
C ASP A 15 10.23 -7.82 -0.38
N ASN A 16 8.97 -7.37 -0.46
CA ASN A 16 8.54 -6.11 0.14
C ASN A 16 8.04 -6.29 1.58
N SER A 17 8.17 -7.49 2.16
CA SER A 17 7.55 -7.80 3.45
C SER A 17 8.12 -7.02 4.64
N LYS A 18 9.19 -6.25 4.45
CA LYS A 18 9.80 -5.41 5.50
C LYS A 18 9.65 -3.90 5.28
N ASP A 19 9.06 -3.48 4.16
CA ASP A 19 8.91 -2.05 3.82
C ASP A 19 7.66 -1.45 4.48
N LEU A 20 7.64 -1.51 5.82
CA LEU A 20 6.53 -1.07 6.64
C LEU A 20 7.04 -0.41 7.92
N ALA A 21 6.52 0.76 8.23
CA ALA A 21 6.69 1.42 9.52
C ALA A 21 5.31 1.69 10.13
N ALA A 22 5.22 1.51 11.45
CA ALA A 22 4.02 1.79 12.22
C ALA A 22 4.35 2.77 13.35
N PHE A 23 3.47 3.74 13.56
CA PHE A 23 3.58 4.77 14.56
C PHE A 23 2.31 4.78 15.42
N ILE A 24 2.44 5.18 16.68
CA ILE A 24 1.28 5.41 17.53
C ILE A 24 0.67 6.76 17.16
N ALA A 25 -0.59 6.74 16.73
CA ALA A 25 -1.35 7.94 16.45
C ALA A 25 -2.01 8.48 17.73
N PRO A 26 -2.24 9.80 17.84
CA PRO A 26 -3.03 10.36 18.94
C PRO A 26 -4.47 9.83 18.87
N GLU A 27 -5.15 9.74 20.02
CA GLU A 27 -6.53 9.25 20.12
C GLU A 27 -7.51 10.03 19.23
N SER A 28 -7.24 11.32 18.99
CA SER A 28 -8.02 12.17 18.08
C SER A 28 -8.09 11.65 16.64
N ALA A 29 -7.15 10.79 16.22
CA ALA A 29 -7.15 10.16 14.91
C ALA A 29 -8.14 8.98 14.80
N ALA A 30 -8.69 8.47 15.91
CA ALA A 30 -9.54 7.28 15.92
C ALA A 30 -10.79 7.41 15.03
N SER A 31 -11.34 8.63 14.90
CA SER A 31 -12.50 8.92 14.04
C SER A 31 -12.23 8.85 12.53
N ARG A 32 -10.96 8.69 12.12
CA ARG A 32 -10.52 8.74 10.71
C ARG A 32 -9.85 7.44 10.26
N VAL A 33 -10.11 6.34 10.97
CA VAL A 33 -9.49 5.03 10.72
C VAL A 33 -10.26 4.29 9.63
N LEU A 34 -9.54 3.76 8.65
CA LEU A 34 -10.09 2.81 7.68
C LEU A 34 -9.94 1.37 8.19
N PRO A 35 -10.96 0.51 8.03
CA PRO A 35 -10.87 -0.88 8.46
C PRO A 35 -9.85 -1.63 7.60
N LEU A 36 -9.05 -2.51 8.21
CA LEU A 36 -8.22 -3.46 7.46
C LEU A 36 -9.09 -4.61 6.95
N ALA A 37 -8.96 -4.96 5.67
CA ALA A 37 -9.56 -6.16 5.14
C ALA A 37 -9.00 -7.41 5.86
N THR A 38 -9.79 -8.48 5.90
CA THR A 38 -9.37 -9.74 6.56
C THR A 38 -8.49 -10.61 5.66
N GLN A 39 -8.54 -10.39 4.35
CA GLN A 39 -7.83 -11.16 3.35
C GLN A 39 -7.26 -10.26 2.25
N ASN A 40 -6.22 -10.74 1.58
CA ASN A 40 -5.72 -10.09 0.37
C ASN A 40 -6.78 -10.15 -0.74
N PRO A 41 -6.80 -9.16 -1.65
CA PRO A 41 -7.68 -9.19 -2.82
C PRO A 41 -7.19 -10.24 -3.81
N LYS A 42 -8.05 -10.69 -4.71
CA LYS A 42 -7.72 -11.67 -5.75
C LYS A 42 -7.26 -10.96 -7.01
N VAL A 43 -6.50 -11.67 -7.85
CA VAL A 43 -6.17 -11.20 -9.21
C VAL A 43 -7.47 -10.94 -9.97
N GLY A 44 -7.56 -9.79 -10.64
CA GLY A 44 -8.75 -9.31 -11.33
C GLY A 44 -9.66 -8.42 -10.50
N ASP A 45 -9.53 -8.38 -9.17
CA ASP A 45 -10.32 -7.48 -8.33
C ASP A 45 -9.95 -6.01 -8.59
N ASP A 46 -10.94 -5.14 -8.48
CA ASP A 46 -10.72 -3.70 -8.52
C ASP A 46 -10.30 -3.18 -7.13
N VAL A 47 -9.33 -2.29 -7.14
CA VAL A 47 -8.81 -1.59 -5.96
C VAL A 47 -8.60 -0.11 -6.28
N TRP A 48 -8.44 0.70 -5.24
CA TRP A 48 -8.20 2.14 -5.38
C TRP A 48 -7.03 2.55 -4.51
N LEU A 49 -6.07 3.25 -5.10
CA LEU A 49 -5.08 4.00 -4.34
C LEU A 49 -5.74 5.28 -3.81
N VAL A 50 -5.73 5.47 -2.50
CA VAL A 50 -6.25 6.68 -1.85
C VAL A 50 -5.11 7.67 -1.64
N ALA A 51 -4.86 8.54 -2.61
CA ALA A 51 -3.75 9.49 -2.56
C ALA A 51 -4.04 10.77 -3.33
N GLU A 52 -3.44 11.87 -2.88
CA GLU A 52 -3.26 13.05 -3.73
C GLU A 52 -2.10 12.80 -4.70
N VAL A 53 -2.35 12.99 -6.00
CA VAL A 53 -1.33 12.86 -7.06
C VAL A 53 -0.97 14.24 -7.60
N ARG A 54 0.27 14.40 -8.04
CA ARG A 54 0.81 15.69 -8.51
C ARG A 54 0.59 15.96 -10.00
N GLY A 55 0.31 14.91 -10.76
CA GLY A 55 0.20 14.94 -12.21
C GLY A 55 -0.67 13.79 -12.74
N GLY A 56 -1.09 13.92 -13.99
CA GLY A 56 -2.00 12.99 -14.67
C GLY A 56 -3.39 13.56 -14.90
N ARG A 57 -4.25 12.80 -15.58
CA ARG A 57 -5.63 13.22 -15.89
C ARG A 57 -6.52 13.30 -14.64
N SER A 58 -6.14 12.58 -13.59
CA SER A 58 -6.92 12.45 -12.36
C SER A 58 -6.46 13.39 -11.22
N VAL A 59 -5.68 14.44 -11.54
CA VAL A 59 -5.29 15.47 -10.55
C VAL A 59 -6.53 16.12 -9.92
N GLY A 60 -6.46 16.39 -8.62
CA GLY A 60 -7.60 16.91 -7.84
C GLY A 60 -8.58 15.84 -7.37
N THR A 61 -8.36 14.56 -7.75
CA THR A 61 -9.07 13.42 -7.18
C THR A 61 -8.19 12.67 -6.19
N HIS A 62 -8.82 11.97 -5.25
CA HIS A 62 -8.12 11.19 -4.22
C HIS A 62 -8.23 9.67 -4.41
N LEU A 63 -9.04 9.19 -5.35
CA LEU A 63 -9.27 7.76 -5.56
C LEU A 63 -8.85 7.38 -6.98
N HIS A 64 -7.75 6.64 -7.08
CA HIS A 64 -7.18 6.22 -8.35
C HIS A 64 -7.41 4.73 -8.55
N ARG A 65 -8.31 4.39 -9.47
CA ARG A 65 -8.71 3.00 -9.72
C ARG A 65 -7.60 2.20 -10.38
N ALA A 66 -7.45 0.97 -9.94
CA ALA A 66 -6.53 -0.02 -10.47
C ALA A 66 -7.13 -1.43 -10.41
N ARG A 67 -6.52 -2.36 -11.14
CA ARG A 67 -6.90 -3.78 -11.16
C ARG A 67 -5.76 -4.65 -10.68
N VAL A 68 -6.04 -5.56 -9.74
CA VAL A 68 -5.03 -6.46 -9.18
C VAL A 68 -4.52 -7.41 -10.26
N VAL A 69 -3.19 -7.47 -10.43
CA VAL A 69 -2.50 -8.38 -11.36
C VAL A 69 -1.67 -9.43 -10.64
N GLU A 70 -1.29 -9.18 -9.38
CA GLU A 70 -0.59 -10.14 -8.53
C GLU A 70 -1.05 -10.00 -7.08
N SER A 71 -1.30 -11.13 -6.42
CA SER A 71 -1.64 -11.15 -4.99
C SER A 71 -0.93 -12.31 -4.30
N LYS A 72 0.12 -11.98 -3.55
CA LYS A 72 0.94 -12.92 -2.77
C LYS A 72 1.03 -12.43 -1.32
N ARG A 73 1.62 -13.26 -0.45
CA ARG A 73 1.82 -12.91 0.96
C ARG A 73 2.78 -11.73 1.16
N THR A 74 3.75 -11.55 0.26
CA THR A 74 4.80 -10.51 0.37
C THR A 74 4.59 -9.35 -0.59
N THR A 75 3.71 -9.49 -1.57
CA THR A 75 3.59 -8.55 -2.69
C THR A 75 2.14 -8.50 -3.16
N LEU A 76 1.60 -7.29 -3.28
CA LEU A 76 0.37 -6.99 -4.01
C LEU A 76 0.74 -6.06 -5.17
N ALA A 77 0.36 -6.40 -6.40
CA ALA A 77 0.58 -5.54 -7.55
C ALA A 77 -0.71 -5.32 -8.35
N TYR A 78 -0.83 -4.14 -8.94
CA TYR A 78 -2.01 -3.71 -9.68
C TYR A 78 -1.64 -2.79 -10.84
N THR A 79 -2.49 -2.74 -11.86
CA THR A 79 -2.37 -1.84 -13.01
C THR A 79 -3.40 -0.74 -12.90
N PHE A 80 -2.97 0.52 -13.00
CA PHE A 80 -3.87 1.67 -12.94
C PHE A 80 -4.69 1.83 -14.22
N GLU A 81 -5.94 2.29 -14.06
CA GLU A 81 -6.79 2.66 -15.20
C GLU A 81 -6.29 3.94 -15.88
N ASP A 82 -5.74 4.88 -15.10
CA ASP A 82 -5.08 6.07 -15.64
C ASP A 82 -3.56 5.85 -15.71
N PRO A 83 -2.97 5.60 -16.89
CA PRO A 83 -1.53 5.37 -17.02
C PRO A 83 -0.71 6.66 -16.90
N THR A 84 -1.36 7.82 -16.76
CA THR A 84 -0.70 9.13 -16.72
C THR A 84 -0.41 9.64 -15.31
N LEU A 85 -0.79 8.89 -14.27
CA LEU A 85 -0.64 9.32 -12.89
C LEU A 85 0.83 9.52 -12.51
N GLU A 86 1.14 10.64 -11.87
CA GLU A 86 2.43 10.87 -11.23
C GLU A 86 2.42 10.27 -9.81
N LEU A 87 2.96 9.07 -9.65
CA LEU A 87 2.97 8.33 -8.38
C LEU A 87 3.98 8.86 -7.35
N ARG A 88 4.74 9.92 -7.68
CA ARG A 88 5.71 10.51 -6.74
C ARG A 88 4.98 10.96 -5.47
N ALA A 89 5.56 10.61 -4.31
CA ALA A 89 5.03 10.92 -2.99
C ALA A 89 3.69 10.22 -2.62
N THR A 90 3.41 9.06 -3.23
CA THR A 90 2.25 8.22 -2.87
C THR A 90 2.59 7.03 -1.96
N SER A 91 3.87 6.84 -1.59
CA SER A 91 4.30 5.76 -0.69
C SER A 91 3.69 5.94 0.70
N GLY A 92 3.24 4.85 1.31
CA GLY A 92 2.50 4.85 2.57
C GLY A 92 0.99 5.09 2.44
N ALA A 93 0.51 5.50 1.26
CA ALA A 93 -0.92 5.71 1.03
C ALA A 93 -1.70 4.37 1.05
N PRO A 94 -2.94 4.35 1.58
CA PRO A 94 -3.71 3.11 1.62
C PRO A 94 -4.24 2.75 0.23
N VAL A 95 -4.21 1.45 -0.05
CA VAL A 95 -4.94 0.84 -1.18
C VAL A 95 -6.18 0.17 -0.60
N VAL A 96 -7.35 0.50 -1.12
CA VAL A 96 -8.64 0.03 -0.61
C VAL A 96 -9.40 -0.81 -1.64
N ASN A 97 -10.25 -1.71 -1.16
CA ASN A 97 -11.23 -2.41 -1.99
C ASN A 97 -12.52 -1.59 -2.15
N ALA A 98 -13.49 -2.12 -2.89
CA ALA A 98 -14.79 -1.48 -3.14
C ALA A 98 -15.64 -1.24 -1.86
N LYS A 99 -15.31 -1.90 -0.74
CA LYS A 99 -15.96 -1.68 0.57
C LYS A 99 -15.28 -0.58 1.39
N GLY A 100 -14.20 0.02 0.88
CA GLY A 100 -13.39 0.98 1.63
C GLY A 100 -12.47 0.34 2.67
N GLU A 101 -12.27 -0.98 2.62
CA GLU A 101 -11.33 -1.68 3.50
C GLU A 101 -9.92 -1.62 2.90
N VAL A 102 -8.93 -1.36 3.74
CA VAL A 102 -7.52 -1.34 3.34
C VAL A 102 -7.07 -2.77 3.02
N VAL A 103 -6.61 -2.96 1.78
CA VAL A 103 -6.08 -4.21 1.25
C VAL A 103 -4.56 -4.18 1.08
N GLY A 104 -3.94 -3.01 1.19
CA GLY A 104 -2.50 -2.87 1.24
C GLY A 104 -2.04 -1.44 1.50
N VAL A 105 -0.74 -1.29 1.68
CA VAL A 105 -0.06 0.01 1.81
C VAL A 105 0.82 0.21 0.57
N ASN A 106 0.55 1.25 -0.20
CA ASN A 106 1.27 1.52 -1.45
C ASN A 106 2.75 1.79 -1.17
N LEU A 107 3.62 1.14 -1.93
CA LEU A 107 5.07 1.32 -1.82
C LEU A 107 5.57 2.26 -2.92
N GLY A 108 4.98 2.14 -4.11
CA GLY A 108 5.32 2.92 -5.29
C GLY A 108 4.84 2.23 -6.55
N GLY A 109 5.40 2.62 -7.69
CA GLY A 109 5.02 2.10 -8.99
C GLY A 109 5.88 2.67 -10.10
N GLY A 110 5.58 2.25 -11.33
CA GLY A 110 6.31 2.68 -12.51
C GLY A 110 5.64 2.23 -13.80
N HIS A 111 6.19 2.65 -14.93
CA HIS A 111 5.71 2.22 -16.23
C HIS A 111 6.35 0.89 -16.64
N GLN A 112 5.53 0.00 -17.18
CA GLN A 112 5.96 -1.17 -17.94
C GLN A 112 5.27 -1.12 -19.31
N GLY A 113 6.00 -0.64 -20.32
CA GLY A 113 5.39 -0.23 -21.58
C GLY A 113 4.40 0.92 -21.36
N ASP A 114 3.21 0.81 -21.95
CA ASP A 114 2.14 1.82 -21.83
C ASP A 114 1.31 1.68 -20.53
N SER A 115 1.56 0.65 -19.74
CA SER A 115 0.84 0.39 -18.49
C SER A 115 1.57 0.99 -17.29
N LEU A 116 0.83 1.70 -16.44
CA LEU A 116 1.31 2.12 -15.13
C LEU A 116 0.95 1.05 -14.10
N TYR A 117 1.94 0.48 -13.43
CA TYR A 117 1.74 -0.45 -12.34
C TYR A 117 2.02 0.21 -11.00
N GLY A 118 1.37 -0.30 -9.96
CA GLY A 118 1.69 -0.04 -8.56
C GLY A 118 1.98 -1.33 -7.82
N VAL A 119 2.74 -1.19 -6.73
CA VAL A 119 3.09 -2.28 -5.82
C VAL A 119 2.79 -1.84 -4.39
N ALA A 120 2.19 -2.72 -3.62
CA ALA A 120 1.82 -2.50 -2.24
C ALA A 120 2.25 -3.64 -1.33
N HIS A 121 2.42 -3.32 -0.05
CA HIS A 121 2.53 -4.28 1.04
C HIS A 121 1.13 -4.86 1.31
N PRO A 122 0.90 -6.17 1.13
CA PRO A 122 -0.43 -6.77 1.25
C PRO A 122 -0.96 -6.80 2.70
N VAL A 123 -2.27 -6.62 2.87
CA VAL A 123 -2.92 -6.52 4.19
C VAL A 123 -2.66 -7.72 5.09
N GLN A 124 -2.59 -8.95 4.56
CA GLN A 124 -2.30 -10.13 5.39
C GLN A 124 -0.91 -10.05 6.04
N SER A 125 0.10 -9.51 5.35
CA SER A 125 1.41 -9.30 5.96
C SER A 125 1.41 -8.11 6.91
N VAL A 126 0.65 -7.04 6.62
CA VAL A 126 0.48 -5.91 7.55
C VAL A 126 -0.11 -6.40 8.87
N ARG A 127 -1.19 -7.19 8.83
CA ARG A 127 -1.81 -7.78 10.02
C ARG A 127 -0.82 -8.62 10.82
N ALA A 128 -0.05 -9.48 10.17
CA ALA A 128 0.96 -10.30 10.83
C ALA A 128 2.03 -9.46 11.56
N HIS A 129 2.44 -8.31 11.00
CA HIS A 129 3.37 -7.38 11.67
C HIS A 129 2.76 -6.67 12.87
N LEU A 130 1.47 -6.35 12.82
CA LEU A 130 0.75 -5.72 13.93
C LEU A 130 0.47 -6.71 15.06
N GLU A 131 0.03 -7.92 14.73
CA GLU A 131 -0.27 -9.00 15.68
C GLU A 131 1.02 -9.55 16.33
N GLY A 132 2.12 -9.64 15.56
CA GLY A 132 3.44 -10.05 16.06
C GLY A 132 4.10 -9.08 17.04
N ARG A 133 3.57 -7.86 17.21
CA ARG A 133 3.99 -6.91 18.26
C ARG A 133 3.18 -7.03 19.55
N GLY A 134 2.18 -7.93 19.61
CA GLY A 134 1.31 -8.14 20.76
C GLY A 134 1.93 -8.85 21.97
N SER A 135 3.24 -9.08 21.98
CA SER A 135 3.96 -9.72 23.09
C SER A 135 5.20 -8.93 23.52
N ALA A 136 5.00 -7.65 23.86
CA ALA A 136 5.96 -6.93 24.70
C ALA A 136 5.35 -6.79 26.11
N PRO A 137 6.03 -7.25 27.17
CA PRO A 137 5.61 -7.03 28.56
C PRO A 137 5.68 -5.56 28.97
#